data_AF-A0A1I0WY45-F1
#
_entry.id   AF-A0A1I0WY45-F1
#
_cell.length_a   1.000
_cell.length_b   1.000
_cell.length_c   1.000
_cell.angle_alpha   90.00
_cell.angle_beta   90.00
_cell.angle_gamma   90.00
#
_symmetry.space_group_name_H-M   'P 1'
#
loop_
_entity.id
_entity.type
_entity.pdbx_description
1 polymer ?
#
loop_
_entity_poly.entity_id
_entity_poly.type
_entity_poly.pdbx_seq_one_letter_code
_entity_poly.pdbx_strand_id
1 'polypeptide(L)' 'MTLVTLPGRIFQTAHHTLVLMQEDVTRHAICVVNDGLIGDVRSKLGLIETIASRKLDHGEVAFDGRVWITPSDLPHPTAQ' A
#
# COMPACT_ATOMS: atom_id res chain seq x y z
N MET A 1 9.58 10.78 -0.21
CA MET A 1 10.04 9.45 -0.68
C MET A 1 9.19 9.00 -1.87
N THR A 2 9.72 8.22 -2.84
CA THR A 2 8.93 7.68 -3.98
C THR A 2 9.08 6.17 -4.06
N LEU A 3 8.05 5.45 -3.64
CA LEU A 3 7.98 4.00 -3.79
C LEU A 3 7.39 3.62 -5.14
N VAL A 4 8.00 2.62 -5.78
CA VAL A 4 7.48 1.99 -6.98
C VAL A 4 7.25 0.49 -6.76
N THR A 5 6.11 -0.01 -7.24
CA THR A 5 5.77 -1.43 -7.16
C THR A 5 6.70 -2.25 -8.03
N LEU A 6 7.24 -3.34 -7.48
CA LEU A 6 8.04 -4.27 -8.24
C LEU A 6 7.14 -5.14 -9.13
N PRO A 7 7.39 -5.20 -10.45
CA PRO A 7 6.60 -6.03 -11.38
C PRO A 7 6.58 -7.49 -10.93
N GLY A 8 5.40 -8.10 -10.93
CA GLY A 8 5.21 -9.51 -10.57
C GLY A 8 5.39 -9.83 -9.07
N ARG A 9 5.51 -8.81 -8.19
CA ARG A 9 5.67 -9.00 -6.74
C ARG A 9 4.43 -8.55 -5.94
N ILE A 10 3.26 -8.91 -6.47
CA ILE A 10 1.96 -8.68 -5.83
C ILE A 10 1.36 -10.03 -5.46
N PHE A 11 1.20 -10.28 -4.17
CA PHE A 11 0.72 -11.54 -3.62
C PHE A 11 -0.60 -11.31 -2.89
N GLN A 12 -1.67 -11.90 -3.41
CA GLN A 12 -2.99 -11.80 -2.80
C GLN A 12 -3.19 -12.94 -1.80
N THR A 13 -3.71 -12.62 -0.62
CA THR A 13 -4.12 -13.58 0.41
C THR A 13 -5.61 -13.40 0.74
N ALA A 14 -6.16 -14.27 1.59
CA ALA A 14 -7.54 -14.15 2.06
C ALA A 14 -7.80 -12.83 2.83
N HIS A 15 -6.80 -12.27 3.50
CA HIS A 15 -6.98 -11.13 4.41
C HIS A 15 -6.36 -9.83 3.91
N HIS A 16 -5.31 -9.90 3.09
CA HIS A 16 -4.59 -8.74 2.57
C HIS A 16 -3.87 -9.06 1.26
N THR A 17 -3.53 -8.02 0.51
CA THR A 17 -2.63 -8.09 -0.63
C THR A 17 -1.27 -7.54 -0.21
N LEU A 18 -0.23 -8.35 -0.34
CA LEU A 18 1.15 -7.93 -0.15
C LEU A 18 1.70 -7.38 -1.46
N VAL A 19 2.25 -6.17 -1.42
CA VAL A 19 2.91 -5.49 -2.53
C VAL A 19 4.34 -5.18 -2.11
N LEU A 20 5.31 -5.74 -2.82
CA LEU A 20 6.71 -5.33 -2.64
C LEU A 20 6.98 -4.08 -3.46
N MET A 21 7.45 -3.04 -2.78
CA MET A 21 7.85 -1.79 -3.39
C MET A 21 9.34 -1.54 -3.16
N GLN A 22 9.92 -0.71 -4.00
CA GLN A 22 11.31 -0.30 -3.90
C GLN A 22 11.39 1.23 -3.90
N GLU A 23 12.23 1.75 -3.02
CA GLU A 23 12.75 3.12 -3.08
C GLU A 23 14.28 3.01 -3.19
N ASP A 24 14.84 3.52 -4.29
CA ASP A 24 16.26 3.41 -4.60
C ASP A 24 16.80 1.98 -4.43
N VAL A 25 17.55 1.65 -3.36
CA VAL A 25 18.03 0.29 -3.05
C VAL A 25 17.24 -0.43 -1.95
N THR A 26 16.33 0.27 -1.28
CA THR A 26 15.57 -0.23 -0.13
C THR A 26 14.27 -0.88 -0.58
N ARG A 27 13.96 -2.06 -0.02
CA ARG A 27 12.72 -2.79 -0.32
C ARG A 27 11.75 -2.67 0.85
N HIS A 28 10.51 -2.35 0.52
CA HIS A 28 9.44 -2.19 1.50
C HIS A 28 8.31 -3.18 1.21
N ALA A 29 7.82 -3.80 2.28
CA ALA A 29 6.65 -4.68 2.24
C ALA A 29 5.42 -3.85 2.60
N ILE A 30 4.49 -3.71 1.64
CA ILE A 30 3.24 -2.97 1.82
C ILE A 30 2.10 -3.98 1.88
N CYS A 31 1.34 -3.96 2.97
CA CYS A 31 0.15 -4.77 3.17
C CYS A 31 -1.09 -3.92 2.92
N VAL A 32 -1.92 -4.31 1.95
CA VAL A 32 -3.21 -3.67 1.68
C VAL A 32 -4.32 -4.57 2.19
N VAL A 33 -5.11 -4.11 3.15
CA VAL A 33 -6.22 -4.90 3.70
C VAL A 33 -7.20 -5.27 2.59
N ASN A 34 -7.61 -6.54 2.53
CA ASN A 34 -8.63 -6.99 1.60
C ASN A 34 -9.99 -6.93 2.30
N ASP A 35 -10.48 -5.72 2.50
CA ASP A 35 -11.88 -5.49 2.78
C ASP A 35 -12.53 -4.92 1.52
N GLY A 36 -13.81 -5.20 1.31
CA GLY A 36 -14.50 -4.88 0.06
C GLY A 36 -14.48 -3.38 -0.33
N LEU A 37 -14.02 -2.50 0.56
CA LEU A 37 -13.89 -1.06 0.32
C LEU A 37 -12.66 -0.70 -0.54
N ILE A 38 -11.52 -1.40 -0.36
CA ILE A 38 -10.33 -1.10 -1.17
C ILE A 38 -10.50 -1.62 -2.60
N GLY A 39 -11.17 -2.75 -2.79
CA GLY A 39 -11.38 -3.35 -4.11
C GLY A 39 -10.08 -3.86 -4.75
N ASP A 40 -9.99 -3.83 -6.08
CA ASP A 40 -8.83 -4.38 -6.79
C ASP A 40 -7.56 -3.51 -6.62
N VAL A 41 -6.58 -4.06 -5.91
CA VAL A 41 -5.28 -3.42 -5.66
C VAL A 41 -4.48 -3.22 -6.94
N ARG A 42 -4.58 -4.15 -7.91
CA ARG A 42 -3.79 -4.08 -9.15
C ARG A 42 -4.22 -2.90 -10.03
N SER A 43 -5.51 -2.62 -10.08
CA SER A 43 -6.04 -1.45 -10.80
C SER A 43 -5.72 -0.12 -10.11
N LYS A 44 -5.26 -0.13 -8.85
CA LYS A 44 -5.05 1.06 -8.01
C LYS A 44 -3.58 1.27 -7.61
N LEU A 45 -2.62 0.63 -8.28
CA LEU A 45 -1.21 0.64 -7.87
C LEU A 45 -0.64 2.05 -7.64
N GLY A 46 -0.90 3.01 -8.54
CA GLY A 46 -0.40 4.39 -8.35
C GLY A 46 -0.94 5.08 -7.09
N LEU A 47 -2.18 4.80 -6.70
CA LEU A 47 -2.75 5.30 -5.44
C LEU A 47 -2.09 4.62 -4.25
N ILE A 48 -1.91 3.30 -4.32
CA ILE A 48 -1.28 2.49 -3.27
C ILE A 48 0.18 2.90 -3.05
N GLU A 49 0.93 3.18 -4.12
CA GLU A 49 2.29 3.73 -4.08
C GLU A 49 2.32 5.10 -3.43
N THR A 50 1.35 5.97 -3.75
CA THR A 50 1.26 7.32 -3.16
C THR A 50 0.99 7.25 -1.66
N ILE A 51 0.02 6.43 -1.23
CA ILE A 51 -0.30 6.24 0.19
C ILE A 51 0.89 5.63 0.93
N ALA A 52 1.50 4.57 0.37
CA ALA A 52 2.66 3.90 0.96
C ALA A 52 3.84 4.87 1.13
N SER A 53 4.10 5.70 0.12
CA SER A 53 5.20 6.68 0.15
C SER A 53 4.97 7.71 1.26
N ARG A 54 3.74 8.23 1.38
CA ARG A 54 3.39 9.18 2.44
C ARG A 54 3.53 8.56 3.84
N LYS A 55 3.08 7.33 4.01
CA LYS A 55 3.19 6.61 5.29
C LYS A 55 4.65 6.37 5.69
N LEU A 56 5.49 5.93 4.75
CA LEU A 56 6.91 5.76 5.03
C LEU A 56 7.59 7.09 5.41
N ASP A 57 7.28 8.17 4.70
CA ASP A 57 7.84 9.50 4.95
C ASP A 57 7.50 9.99 6.37
N HIS A 58 6.31 9.64 6.87
CA HIS A 58 5.87 9.93 8.25
C HIS A 58 6.32 8.89 9.29
N GLY A 59 7.02 7.83 8.90
CA GLY A 59 7.42 6.75 9.80
C GLY A 59 6.26 5.85 10.27
N GLU A 60 5.13 5.85 9.55
CA GLU A 60 3.96 5.02 9.82
C GLU A 60 4.19 3.56 9.39
N VAL A 61 5.10 2.89 10.12
CA VAL A 61 5.44 1.48 9.96
C VAL A 61 4.90 0.71 11.15
N ALA A 62 4.22 -0.41 10.90
CA ALA A 62 3.70 -1.26 11.96
C ALA A 62 4.81 -2.07 12.64
N PHE A 63 4.48 -2.71 13.76
CA PHE A 63 5.43 -3.50 14.57
C PHE A 63 6.08 -4.65 13.78
N ASP A 64 5.41 -5.18 12.76
CA ASP A 64 5.95 -6.22 11.87
C ASP A 64 6.92 -5.68 10.81
N GLY A 65 7.25 -4.39 10.84
CA GLY A 65 8.14 -3.72 9.89
C GLY A 65 7.48 -3.43 8.54
N ARG A 66 6.15 -3.57 8.43
CA ARG A 66 5.40 -3.38 7.18
C ARG A 66 4.57 -2.11 7.24
N VAL A 67 4.28 -1.56 6.07
CA VAL A 67 3.31 -0.47 5.94
C VAL A 67 1.95 -1.07 5.68
N TRP A 68 0.96 -0.69 6.49
CA TRP A 68 -0.41 -1.15 6.33
C TRP A 68 -1.27 -0.06 5.71
N ILE A 69 -1.93 -0.40 4.61
CA ILE A 69 -2.94 0.40 3.95
C ILE A 69 -4.30 -0.21 4.24
N THR A 70 -5.16 0.62 4.82
CA THR A 70 -6.51 0.32 5.27
C THR A 70 -7.50 1.24 4.55
N PRO A 71 -8.81 0.97 4.61
CA PRO A 71 -9.82 1.86 4.05
C PRO A 71 -9.72 3.31 4.52
N SER A 72 -9.29 3.53 5.76
CA SER A 72 -9.13 4.87 6.33
C SER A 72 -8.05 5.70 5.64
N ASP A 73 -7.13 5.03 4.94
CA ASP A 73 -6.06 5.67 4.16
C ASP A 73 -6.51 6.06 2.75
N LEU A 74 -7.66 5.54 2.30
CA LEU A 74 -8.22 5.93 1.03
C LEU A 74 -8.77 7.35 1.10
N PRO A 75 -8.69 8.11 0.00
CA PRO A 75 -9.38 9.38 -0.09
C PRO A 75 -10.88 9.13 0.10
N HIS A 76 -11.45 9.77 1.13
CA HIS A 76 -12.90 9.75 1.32
C HIS A 76 -13.54 10.42 0.11
N PRO A 77 -14.64 9.89 -0.45
CA PRO A 77 -15.43 10.66 -1.39
C PRO A 77 -15.86 11.91 -0.64
N THR A 78 -15.31 13.07 -1.02
CA THR A 78 -15.81 14.36 -0.57
C THR A 78 -17.29 14.38 -0.89
N ALA A 79 -18.13 14.43 0.14
CA ALA A 79 -19.55 14.70 -0.04
C ALA A 79 -19.65 16.01 -0.82
N GLN A 80 -20.01 15.91 -2.10
CA GLN A 80 -20.49 17.04 -2.89
C GLN A 80 -21.93 17.34 -2.49
#